data_AF-A0A9W7L2C8-F1
#
_entry.id   AF-A0A9W7L2C8-F1
#
_cell.length_a   1.000
_cell.length_b   1.000
_cell.length_c   1.000
_cell.angle_alpha   90.00
_cell.angle_beta   90.00
_cell.angle_gamma   90.00
#
_symmetry.space_group_name_H-M   'P 1'
#
loop_
_entity.id
_entity.type
_entity.pdbx_description
1 polymer ?
#
loop_
_entity_poly.entity_id
_entity_poly.type
_entity_poly.pdbx_seq_one_letter_code
_entity_poly.pdbx_strand_id
1 'polypeptide(L)'
;MPGIPGRNSAPGGRPQATYQGGSSNYQRPPNTSQQQTQTSPPAASFTNPPNIPASDTIAKGDPSNLDLSQFDKEVIFTGLKKMYKKKIRPLEVSSKYGHFHSPPLGPSDFDAKPMVLLLGGYSVGKTSFIRYLLGRDFPGQRIGPEPTTDRFTTIMLNEQAERVVPGAALAAQADRPFRGLSPFGNNFLSRLEGVEMDADILKNITLVDTPGVLSGEKQNAGRNYDYEGVMKWFAERADLIVIIFDAHKLDISDELKRVIELMKPHSDKVRVLLNKADMVDAQQLMRVYGALMWSLGKVMLTPEVCRVYIGSFWEHELKCKEQEALLMSEKADLFNDIATLPQNAVMRRINELVKRARSVKVHAYIIHYLRKQMPYTWGRKEKQRKLIDRLEREFVMCARRYELPKGDFPNLGAFKQALLEVKDLSSFQKLDKRMVKEMDKVFSVDIPELLQKARMTP
;
A
#
# COMPACT_ATOMS: atom_id res chain seq x y z
N MET A 1 -71.15 -40.10 31.90
CA MET A 1 -72.38 -39.38 31.54
C MET A 1 -72.24 -37.94 31.98
N PRO A 2 -72.40 -36.92 31.12
CA PRO A 2 -72.47 -36.93 29.64
C PRO A 2 -71.38 -35.99 29.03
N GLY A 3 -71.11 -35.92 27.73
CA GLY A 3 -71.73 -36.46 26.53
C GLY A 3 -71.55 -35.47 25.37
N ILE A 4 -70.95 -35.93 24.26
CA ILE A 4 -70.90 -35.26 22.93
C ILE A 4 -72.29 -35.37 22.28
N PRO A 5 -72.72 -34.49 21.34
CA PRO A 5 -72.50 -34.64 19.87
C PRO A 5 -72.24 -33.26 19.17
N GLY A 6 -71.65 -33.07 17.99
CA GLY A 6 -71.44 -33.88 16.79
C GLY A 6 -72.26 -33.33 15.60
N ARG A 7 -71.64 -32.72 14.57
CA ARG A 7 -71.84 -32.98 13.11
C ARG A 7 -71.31 -31.88 12.14
N ASN A 8 -70.41 -32.33 11.26
CA ASN A 8 -70.29 -32.17 9.79
C ASN A 8 -70.82 -30.92 9.07
N SER A 9 -69.95 -30.31 8.23
CA SER A 9 -70.06 -30.38 6.75
C SER A 9 -68.88 -29.71 6.02
N ALA A 10 -68.25 -30.47 5.12
CA ALA A 10 -67.58 -30.01 3.89
C ALA A 10 -68.58 -30.27 2.72
N PRO A 11 -68.39 -29.88 1.43
CA PRO A 11 -67.12 -29.58 0.74
C PRO A 11 -67.14 -28.47 -0.35
N GLY A 12 -65.96 -28.20 -0.92
CA GLY A 12 -65.74 -27.48 -2.20
C GLY A 12 -64.48 -26.61 -2.12
N GLY A 13 -63.51 -26.61 -3.03
CA GLY A 13 -63.29 -27.31 -4.28
C GLY A 13 -62.29 -26.51 -5.14
N ARG A 14 -61.08 -27.07 -5.34
CA ARG A 14 -60.06 -26.80 -6.40
C ARG A 14 -59.34 -25.42 -6.47
N PRO A 15 -58.19 -25.30 -7.21
CA PRO A 15 -57.35 -26.33 -7.85
C PRO A 15 -55.83 -26.25 -7.57
N GLN A 16 -55.17 -27.39 -7.77
CA GLN A 16 -53.73 -27.54 -8.03
C GLN A 16 -53.39 -27.01 -9.43
N ALA A 17 -52.26 -26.31 -9.56
CA ALA A 17 -51.61 -26.02 -10.84
C ALA A 17 -50.37 -26.91 -11.00
N THR A 18 -50.50 -27.85 -11.93
CA THR A 18 -49.46 -28.67 -12.55
C THR A 18 -48.45 -27.82 -13.35
N TYR A 19 -47.15 -28.03 -13.12
CA TYR A 19 -46.11 -27.62 -14.06
C TYR A 19 -45.92 -28.72 -15.11
N GLN A 20 -46.39 -28.46 -16.34
CA GLN A 20 -46.07 -29.27 -17.52
C GLN A 20 -44.70 -28.88 -18.08
N GLY A 21 -43.88 -29.91 -18.34
CA GLY A 21 -42.72 -29.80 -19.21
C GLY A 21 -43.17 -29.67 -20.67
N GLY A 22 -42.53 -28.74 -21.39
CA GLY A 22 -42.72 -28.53 -22.81
C GLY A 22 -41.37 -28.28 -23.47
N SER A 23 -40.91 -29.27 -24.22
CA SER A 23 -39.77 -29.21 -25.12
C SER A 23 -39.98 -28.15 -26.21
N SER A 24 -39.00 -27.30 -26.48
CA SER A 24 -38.92 -26.59 -27.77
C SER A 24 -37.48 -26.26 -28.17
N ASN A 25 -37.21 -26.67 -29.40
CA ASN A 25 -36.00 -26.55 -30.21
C ASN A 25 -35.27 -25.19 -30.11
N TYR A 26 -33.97 -25.23 -29.82
CA TYR A 26 -33.04 -24.18 -30.24
C TYR A 26 -32.44 -24.53 -31.60
N GLN A 27 -32.92 -23.84 -32.62
CA GLN A 27 -32.35 -23.83 -33.97
C GLN A 27 -30.98 -23.15 -33.97
N ARG A 28 -29.99 -23.80 -34.60
CA ARG A 28 -28.71 -23.20 -34.98
C ARG A 28 -28.94 -22.05 -35.98
N PRO A 29 -28.26 -20.91 -35.85
CA PRO A 29 -28.19 -19.94 -36.94
C PRO A 29 -27.30 -20.47 -38.09
N PRO A 30 -27.57 -20.05 -39.35
CA PRO A 30 -26.96 -20.63 -40.54
C PRO A 30 -25.51 -20.21 -40.76
N ASN A 31 -24.72 -21.17 -41.24
CA ASN A 31 -23.40 -20.99 -41.86
C ASN A 31 -23.52 -19.99 -43.02
N THR A 32 -22.88 -18.82 -42.89
CA THR A 32 -22.61 -17.94 -44.03
C THR A 32 -21.12 -18.03 -44.34
N SER A 33 -20.82 -18.81 -45.37
CA SER A 33 -19.52 -18.89 -46.01
C SER A 33 -19.23 -17.55 -46.70
N GLN A 34 -18.41 -16.70 -46.09
CA GLN A 34 -17.70 -15.65 -46.82
C GLN A 34 -16.22 -15.99 -46.85
N GLN A 35 -15.77 -16.46 -48.01
CA GLN A 35 -14.37 -16.44 -48.40
C GLN A 35 -13.93 -14.96 -48.45
N GLN A 36 -13.14 -14.52 -47.49
CA GLN A 36 -12.27 -13.36 -47.66
C GLN A 36 -10.85 -13.87 -47.81
N THR A 37 -10.38 -13.81 -49.05
CA THR A 37 -8.99 -13.91 -49.46
C THR A 37 -8.17 -12.85 -48.73
N GLN A 38 -7.37 -13.25 -47.73
CA GLN A 38 -6.29 -12.42 -47.21
C GLN A 38 -5.09 -12.54 -48.15
N THR A 39 -4.91 -11.53 -48.99
CA THR A 39 -3.66 -11.28 -49.69
C THR A 39 -2.68 -10.61 -48.72
N SER A 40 -1.57 -11.30 -48.43
CA SER A 40 -0.45 -10.76 -47.65
C SER A 40 0.24 -9.61 -48.41
N PRO A 41 0.50 -8.45 -47.81
CA PRO A 41 1.40 -7.47 -48.40
C PRO A 41 2.87 -7.92 -48.28
N PRO A 42 3.75 -7.57 -49.24
CA PRO A 42 5.12 -8.04 -49.26
C PRO A 42 5.98 -7.40 -48.16
N ALA A 43 6.96 -8.16 -47.67
CA ALA A 43 7.92 -7.74 -46.66
C ALA A 43 8.75 -6.54 -47.15
N ALA A 44 8.62 -5.41 -46.46
CA ALA A 44 9.49 -4.27 -46.65
C ALA A 44 10.82 -4.50 -45.91
N SER A 45 11.90 -4.62 -46.67
CA SER A 45 13.28 -4.64 -46.21
C SER A 45 13.65 -3.27 -45.61
N PHE A 46 13.94 -3.23 -44.31
CA PHE A 46 14.50 -2.04 -43.67
C PHE A 46 16.01 -1.97 -43.93
N THR A 47 16.41 -1.01 -44.76
CA THR A 47 17.81 -0.57 -44.91
C THR A 47 18.20 0.32 -43.72
N ASN A 48 19.36 0.04 -43.10
CA ASN A 48 19.92 0.86 -42.03
C ASN A 48 20.20 2.32 -42.50
N PRO A 49 19.82 3.35 -41.71
CA PRO A 49 20.29 4.72 -41.96
C PRO A 49 21.74 4.92 -41.44
N PRO A 50 22.46 5.91 -41.99
CA PRO A 50 23.91 6.02 -41.86
C PRO A 50 24.38 6.55 -40.49
N ASN A 51 25.59 6.11 -40.13
CA ASN A 51 26.38 6.51 -38.97
C ASN A 51 26.52 8.04 -38.86
N ILE A 52 26.11 8.63 -37.72
CA ILE A 52 26.41 10.02 -37.33
C ILE A 52 27.32 9.94 -36.08
N PRO A 53 28.44 10.70 -35.99
CA PRO A 53 29.41 10.54 -34.92
C PRO A 53 28.84 10.98 -33.57
N ALA A 54 29.12 10.21 -32.52
CA ALA A 54 28.74 10.51 -31.15
C ALA A 54 29.42 11.81 -30.67
N SER A 55 28.61 12.80 -30.29
CA SER A 55 29.05 13.96 -29.51
C SER A 55 28.93 13.62 -28.03
N ASP A 56 30.06 13.58 -27.33
CA ASP A 56 30.17 13.48 -25.88
C ASP A 56 29.39 14.62 -25.21
N THR A 57 28.21 14.33 -24.67
CA THR A 57 27.53 15.23 -23.73
C THR A 57 26.84 14.39 -22.66
N ILE A 58 27.56 14.23 -21.54
CA ILE A 58 27.11 13.89 -20.19
C ILE A 58 25.65 13.40 -20.12
N ALA A 59 25.46 12.09 -20.30
CA ALA A 59 24.19 11.44 -20.03
C ALA A 59 23.93 11.47 -18.51
N LYS A 60 22.75 12.00 -18.15
CA LYS A 60 22.17 11.96 -16.81
C LYS A 60 22.09 10.51 -16.33
N GLY A 61 22.87 10.15 -15.32
CA GLY A 61 22.79 8.85 -14.65
C GLY A 61 21.49 8.72 -13.88
N ASP A 62 20.77 7.62 -14.10
CA ASP A 62 19.65 7.20 -13.27
C ASP A 62 20.16 6.96 -11.82
N PRO A 63 19.58 7.62 -10.80
CA PRO A 63 19.97 7.44 -9.41
C PRO A 63 19.84 5.99 -8.90
N SER A 64 19.10 5.13 -9.61
CA SER A 64 18.87 3.73 -9.25
C SER A 64 20.13 2.85 -9.25
N ASN A 65 21.20 3.28 -9.93
CA ASN A 65 22.47 2.53 -10.05
C ASN A 65 23.63 3.11 -9.23
N LEU A 66 23.37 4.01 -8.28
CA LEU A 66 24.44 4.49 -7.38
C LEU A 66 24.79 3.41 -6.35
N ASP A 67 26.07 3.03 -6.31
CA ASP A 67 26.65 2.26 -5.21
C ASP A 67 26.66 3.10 -3.92
N LEU A 68 25.66 2.89 -3.08
CA LEU A 68 25.47 3.62 -1.82
C LEU A 68 26.47 3.21 -0.72
N SER A 69 27.27 2.16 -0.91
CA SER A 69 28.27 1.74 0.08
C SER A 69 29.37 2.79 0.29
N GLN A 70 29.58 3.67 -0.70
CA GLN A 70 30.59 4.72 -0.70
C GLN A 70 30.12 6.03 -0.03
N PHE A 71 28.95 6.03 0.59
CA PHE A 71 28.34 7.24 1.14
C PHE A 71 28.11 7.17 2.65
N ASP A 72 28.38 8.28 3.33
CA ASP A 72 28.03 8.47 4.73
C ASP A 72 26.51 8.62 4.89
N LYS A 73 25.88 7.56 5.40
CA LYS A 73 24.43 7.50 5.61
C LYS A 73 23.94 8.54 6.62
N GLU A 74 24.73 8.85 7.66
CA GLU A 74 24.34 9.81 8.69
C GLU A 74 24.30 11.23 8.12
N VAL A 75 25.29 11.58 7.29
CA VAL A 75 25.31 12.85 6.55
C VAL A 75 24.08 12.97 5.66
N ILE A 76 23.71 11.89 4.95
CA ILE A 76 22.53 11.90 4.09
C ILE A 76 21.25 12.08 4.90
N PHE A 77 21.01 11.25 5.93
CA PHE A 77 19.77 11.34 6.72
C PHE A 77 19.64 12.69 7.42
N THR A 78 20.74 13.23 7.97
CA THR A 78 20.78 14.58 8.54
C THR A 78 20.45 15.65 7.50
N GLY A 79 21.00 15.52 6.29
CA GLY A 79 20.73 16.38 5.15
C GLY A 79 19.26 16.37 4.74
N LEU A 80 18.68 15.18 4.53
CA LEU A 80 17.28 15.00 4.15
C LEU A 80 16.33 15.58 5.20
N LYS A 81 16.60 15.33 6.49
CA LYS A 81 15.84 15.88 7.62
C LYS A 81 15.86 17.41 7.63
N LYS A 82 17.02 18.02 7.37
CA LYS A 82 17.18 19.48 7.26
C LYS A 82 16.42 20.03 6.05
N MET A 83 16.49 19.36 4.90
CA MET A 83 15.76 19.75 3.69
C MET A 83 14.24 19.69 3.91
N TYR A 84 13.72 18.59 4.44
CA TYR A 84 12.31 18.45 4.77
C TYR A 84 11.83 19.58 5.68
N LYS A 85 12.52 19.79 6.81
CA LYS A 85 12.15 20.80 7.81
C LYS A 85 12.15 22.22 7.22
N LYS A 86 13.10 22.55 6.35
CA LYS A 86 13.28 23.91 5.82
C LYS A 86 12.49 24.19 4.54
N LYS A 87 12.32 23.21 3.66
CA LYS A 87 11.82 23.43 2.29
C LYS A 87 10.46 22.79 2.00
N ILE A 88 10.11 21.69 2.66
CA ILE A 88 8.85 20.96 2.41
C ILE A 88 7.81 21.25 3.51
N ARG A 89 8.19 21.08 4.78
CA ARG A 89 7.28 21.23 5.93
C ARG A 89 6.55 22.58 5.99
N PRO A 90 7.15 23.74 5.67
CA PRO A 90 6.42 25.02 5.68
C PRO A 90 5.24 25.03 4.71
N LEU A 91 5.39 24.41 3.53
CA LEU A 91 4.32 24.32 2.55
C LEU A 91 3.24 23.31 2.97
N GLU A 92 3.63 22.19 3.60
CA GLU A 92 2.68 21.24 4.20
C GLU A 92 1.76 21.90 5.23
N VAL A 93 2.35 22.67 6.16
CA VAL A 93 1.61 23.30 7.24
C VAL A 93 0.69 24.41 6.71
N SER A 94 1.20 25.30 5.85
CA SER A 94 0.42 26.41 5.29
C SER A 94 -0.74 25.96 4.41
N SER A 95 -0.59 24.84 3.68
CA SER A 95 -1.63 24.24 2.84
C SER A 95 -2.53 23.25 3.59
N LYS A 96 -2.30 23.03 4.90
CA LYS A 96 -2.96 22.02 5.74
C LYS A 96 -2.91 20.61 5.15
N TYR A 97 -1.78 20.23 4.56
CA TYR A 97 -1.57 18.93 3.90
C TYR A 97 -2.01 17.75 4.78
N GLY A 98 -1.68 17.76 6.07
CA GLY A 98 -2.03 16.68 7.00
C GLY A 98 -3.52 16.46 7.25
N HIS A 99 -4.38 17.42 6.90
CA HIS A 99 -5.84 17.24 6.94
C HIS A 99 -6.37 16.39 5.78
N PHE A 100 -5.66 16.38 4.65
CA PHE A 100 -6.09 15.72 3.42
C PHE A 100 -5.34 14.43 3.13
N HIS A 101 -4.09 14.33 3.61
CA HIS A 101 -3.17 13.25 3.26
C HIS A 101 -2.64 12.58 4.52
N SER A 102 -1.38 12.86 4.90
CA SER A 102 -0.75 12.28 6.09
C SER A 102 -0.07 13.34 6.97
N PRO A 103 0.07 13.08 8.28
CA PRO A 103 0.70 14.02 9.21
C PRO A 103 2.13 14.39 8.81
N PRO A 104 2.64 15.56 9.25
CA PRO A 104 4.04 15.93 9.05
C PRO A 104 5.01 14.88 9.57
N LEU A 105 6.13 14.69 8.87
CA LEU A 105 7.21 13.79 9.31
C LEU A 105 7.92 14.38 10.53
N GLY A 106 8.21 13.52 11.49
CA GLY A 106 9.06 13.78 12.63
C GLY A 106 10.54 13.52 12.33
N PRO A 107 11.45 13.98 13.21
CA PRO A 107 12.87 13.62 13.18
C PRO A 107 13.12 12.12 13.06
N SER A 108 12.40 11.32 13.85
CA SER A 108 12.55 9.87 13.94
C SER A 108 12.13 9.11 12.68
N ASP A 109 11.30 9.71 11.81
CA ASP A 109 10.95 9.09 10.52
C ASP A 109 12.17 8.96 9.57
N PHE A 110 13.18 9.82 9.72
CA PHE A 110 14.41 9.78 8.92
C PHE A 110 15.44 8.81 9.50
N ASP A 111 15.52 8.76 10.82
CA ASP A 111 16.51 7.98 11.57
C ASP A 111 16.05 6.52 11.81
N ALA A 112 14.79 6.22 11.49
CA ALA A 112 14.21 4.89 11.67
C ALA A 112 14.85 3.85 10.74
N LYS A 113 15.13 2.67 11.31
CA LYS A 113 15.53 1.47 10.57
C LYS A 113 14.47 1.11 9.52
N PRO A 114 14.86 0.44 8.43
CA PRO A 114 13.92 -0.05 7.43
C PRO A 114 12.80 -0.87 8.05
N MET A 115 11.57 -0.61 7.63
CA MET A 115 10.38 -1.27 8.17
C MET A 115 9.85 -2.32 7.20
N VAL A 116 9.64 -3.55 7.68
CA VAL A 116 8.97 -4.62 6.96
C VAL A 116 7.55 -4.76 7.49
N LEU A 117 6.57 -4.45 6.66
CA LEU A 117 5.14 -4.55 6.99
C LEU A 117 4.59 -5.87 6.45
N LEU A 118 3.99 -6.68 7.32
CA LEU A 118 3.32 -7.91 6.91
C LEU A 118 1.81 -7.69 6.80
N LEU A 119 1.23 -8.04 5.66
CA LEU A 119 -0.20 -7.95 5.38
C LEU A 119 -0.72 -9.33 4.96
N GLY A 120 -1.98 -9.65 5.26
CA GLY A 120 -2.62 -10.85 4.75
C GLY A 120 -3.85 -11.26 5.57
N GLY A 121 -4.57 -12.25 5.05
CA GLY A 121 -5.76 -12.80 5.70
C GLY A 121 -5.48 -13.44 7.07
N TYR A 122 -6.52 -13.99 7.69
CA TYR A 122 -6.35 -14.77 8.92
C TYR A 122 -5.62 -16.07 8.66
N SER A 123 -4.79 -16.45 9.62
CA SER A 123 -4.14 -17.77 9.65
C SER A 123 -3.26 -18.08 8.43
N VAL A 124 -2.87 -17.08 7.63
CA VAL A 124 -1.91 -17.20 6.52
C VAL A 124 -0.45 -17.33 6.97
N GLY A 125 -0.20 -17.16 8.28
CA GLY A 125 1.13 -17.38 8.89
C GLY A 125 2.01 -16.13 9.05
N LYS A 126 1.43 -14.92 9.19
CA LYS A 126 2.20 -13.67 9.42
C LYS A 126 3.06 -13.73 10.68
N THR A 127 2.44 -14.02 11.82
CA THR A 127 3.12 -14.15 13.12
C THR A 127 4.15 -15.29 13.12
N SER A 128 3.82 -16.42 12.48
CA SER A 128 4.77 -17.54 12.31
C SER A 128 5.96 -17.17 11.44
N PHE A 129 5.74 -16.39 10.36
CA PHE A 129 6.82 -15.88 9.51
C PHE A 129 7.76 -14.94 10.28
N ILE A 130 7.21 -14.07 11.13
CA ILE A 130 8.03 -13.23 12.03
C ILE A 130 8.87 -14.08 12.97
N ARG A 131 8.25 -15.02 13.68
CA ARG A 131 8.97 -15.94 14.58
C ARG A 131 10.10 -16.66 13.81
N TYR A 132 9.81 -17.13 12.60
CA TYR A 132 10.79 -17.78 11.74
C TYR A 132 11.96 -16.88 11.38
N LEU A 133 11.71 -15.60 11.06
CA LEU A 133 12.76 -14.60 10.80
C LEU A 133 13.57 -14.26 12.05
N LEU A 134 12.93 -14.23 13.22
CA LEU A 134 13.60 -13.97 14.50
C LEU A 134 14.41 -15.19 14.97
N GLY A 135 14.09 -16.39 14.49
CA GLY A 135 14.68 -17.65 14.95
C GLY A 135 14.28 -18.04 16.38
N ARG A 136 13.33 -17.31 16.98
CA ARG A 136 12.83 -17.51 18.34
C ARG A 136 11.48 -16.85 18.55
N ASP A 137 10.87 -17.20 19.66
CA ASP A 137 9.62 -16.62 20.14
C ASP A 137 9.80 -15.15 20.59
N PHE A 138 8.76 -14.33 20.41
CA PHE A 138 8.71 -12.94 20.84
C PHE A 138 7.57 -12.66 21.83
N PRO A 139 7.73 -11.73 22.79
CA PRO A 139 6.72 -11.41 23.79
C PRO A 139 5.36 -11.05 23.18
N GLY A 140 4.28 -11.57 23.77
CA GLY A 140 2.91 -11.24 23.36
C GLY A 140 2.40 -11.95 22.11
N GLN A 141 3.25 -12.74 21.42
CA GLN A 141 2.80 -13.48 20.24
C GLN A 141 1.69 -14.47 20.59
N ARG A 142 0.74 -14.62 19.66
CA ARG A 142 -0.32 -15.63 19.73
C ARG A 142 -0.37 -16.34 18.39
N ILE A 143 0.09 -17.59 18.37
CA ILE A 143 0.01 -18.45 17.18
C ILE A 143 -1.06 -19.50 17.47
N GLY A 144 -2.12 -19.50 16.67
CA GLY A 144 -3.21 -20.46 16.79
C GLY A 144 -4.15 -20.43 15.58
N PRO A 145 -4.99 -21.45 15.43
CA PRO A 145 -5.91 -21.58 14.28
C PRO A 145 -7.04 -20.54 14.31
N GLU A 146 -7.41 -20.06 15.50
CA GLU A 146 -8.42 -19.01 15.71
C GLU A 146 -7.86 -17.60 15.43
N PRO A 147 -8.71 -16.57 15.26
CA PRO A 147 -8.29 -15.17 15.16
C PRO A 147 -7.46 -14.71 16.37
N THR A 148 -6.16 -14.93 16.31
CA THR A 148 -5.25 -14.80 17.46
C THR A 148 -4.60 -13.43 17.55
N THR A 149 -4.36 -12.77 16.41
CA THR A 149 -3.77 -11.43 16.33
C THR A 149 -4.83 -10.40 15.93
N ASP A 150 -5.25 -9.60 16.92
CA ASP A 150 -6.20 -8.48 16.77
C ASP A 150 -5.51 -7.10 16.92
N ARG A 151 -4.18 -7.10 17.04
CA ARG A 151 -3.33 -5.94 17.30
C ARG A 151 -2.32 -5.70 16.19
N PHE A 152 -1.93 -4.45 16.04
CA PHE A 152 -0.71 -4.09 15.32
C PHE A 152 0.45 -4.24 16.27
N THR A 153 1.40 -5.10 15.93
CA THR A 153 2.56 -5.41 16.77
C THR A 153 3.82 -5.00 16.04
N THR A 154 4.46 -3.95 16.56
CA THR A 154 5.76 -3.47 16.03
C THR A 154 6.87 -4.16 16.81
N ILE A 155 7.84 -4.76 16.13
CA ILE A 155 8.92 -5.52 16.78
C ILE A 155 10.24 -4.84 16.47
N MET A 156 10.91 -4.40 17.53
CA MET A 156 12.06 -3.51 17.49
C MET A 156 13.20 -4.03 18.35
N LEU A 157 14.42 -3.63 18.00
CA LEU A 157 15.60 -3.94 18.79
C LEU A 157 15.54 -3.27 20.18
N ASN A 158 15.82 -4.07 21.20
CA ASN A 158 16.28 -3.62 22.50
C ASN A 158 17.24 -4.67 23.07
N GLU A 159 18.52 -4.33 23.12
CA GLU A 159 19.60 -5.23 23.56
C GLU A 159 19.60 -5.45 25.09
N GLN A 160 18.90 -4.59 25.85
CA GLN A 160 18.99 -4.57 27.31
C GLN A 160 17.83 -5.27 28.00
N ALA A 161 16.66 -5.30 27.36
CA ALA A 161 15.46 -5.87 27.96
C ALA A 161 14.43 -6.31 26.91
N GLU A 162 13.77 -7.42 27.20
CA GLU A 162 12.56 -7.84 26.49
C GLU A 162 11.34 -7.25 27.18
N ARG A 163 10.55 -6.45 26.45
CA ARG A 163 9.32 -5.85 27.01
C ARG A 163 8.26 -5.57 25.96
N VAL A 164 7.03 -5.50 26.43
CA VAL A 164 5.87 -5.04 25.64
C VAL A 164 5.54 -3.61 26.08
N VAL A 165 5.55 -2.71 25.11
CA VAL A 165 5.25 -1.28 25.25
C VAL A 165 3.82 -1.03 24.72
N PRO A 166 2.90 -0.52 25.55
CA PRO A 166 1.55 -0.17 25.10
C PRO A 166 1.56 0.89 23.99
N GLY A 167 0.63 0.81 23.04
CA GLY A 167 0.58 1.70 21.88
C GLY A 167 0.54 3.20 22.20
N ALA A 168 -0.15 3.59 23.28
CA ALA A 168 -0.17 4.99 23.74
C ALA A 168 1.22 5.48 24.18
N ALA A 169 1.99 4.64 24.87
CA ALA A 169 3.37 4.95 25.25
C ALA A 169 4.29 4.97 24.03
N LEU A 170 4.11 4.02 23.11
CA LEU A 170 4.87 3.95 21.85
C LEU A 170 4.67 5.20 20.98
N ALA A 171 3.44 5.71 20.89
CA ALA A 171 3.13 6.94 20.15
C ALA A 171 3.56 8.23 20.88
N ALA A 172 3.82 8.17 22.18
CA ALA A 172 4.31 9.32 22.96
C ALA A 172 5.84 9.52 22.85
N GLN A 173 6.58 8.46 22.56
CA GLN A 173 8.04 8.49 22.43
C GLN A 173 8.49 9.30 21.22
N ALA A 174 9.34 10.31 21.45
CA ALA A 174 9.80 11.23 20.41
C ALA A 174 10.94 10.67 19.55
N ASP A 175 11.68 9.71 20.09
CA ASP A 175 12.77 8.96 19.47
C ASP A 175 12.28 7.79 18.61
N ARG A 176 10.97 7.48 18.64
CA ARG A 176 10.35 6.44 17.82
C ARG A 176 9.56 7.01 16.63
N PRO A 177 9.46 6.28 15.51
CA PRO A 177 8.73 6.75 14.32
C PRO A 177 7.20 6.61 14.43
N PHE A 178 6.65 6.28 15.61
CA PHE A 178 5.22 5.98 15.79
C PHE A 178 4.38 7.14 16.29
N ARG A 179 4.98 8.31 16.54
CA ARG A 179 4.25 9.49 17.02
C ARG A 179 3.09 9.90 16.10
N GLY A 180 3.28 9.71 14.80
CA GLY A 180 2.26 9.96 13.78
C GLY A 180 1.00 9.10 13.89
N LEU A 181 0.99 8.07 14.74
CA LEU A 181 -0.18 7.24 15.02
C LEU A 181 -1.11 7.82 16.09
N SER A 182 -0.65 8.79 16.89
CA SER A 182 -1.47 9.44 17.93
C SER A 182 -2.83 9.97 17.44
N PRO A 183 -2.93 10.59 16.24
CA PRO A 183 -4.21 11.10 15.73
C PRO A 183 -5.30 10.04 15.49
N PHE A 184 -4.96 8.76 15.37
CA PHE A 184 -5.96 7.68 15.24
C PHE A 184 -6.71 7.41 16.56
N GLY A 185 -6.28 8.03 17.66
CA GLY A 185 -7.01 8.06 18.92
C GLY A 185 -6.91 6.76 19.75
N ASN A 186 -7.50 6.81 20.94
CA ASN A 186 -7.34 5.75 21.95
C ASN A 186 -7.90 4.38 21.50
N ASN A 187 -8.96 4.37 20.69
CA ASN A 187 -9.51 3.12 20.16
C ASN A 187 -8.47 2.35 19.36
N PHE A 188 -7.69 3.05 18.52
CA PHE A 188 -6.58 2.44 17.80
C PHE A 188 -5.37 2.17 18.70
N LEU A 189 -4.95 3.14 19.52
CA LEU A 189 -3.74 2.99 20.35
C LEU A 189 -3.86 1.82 21.36
N SER A 190 -5.09 1.47 21.76
CA SER A 190 -5.37 0.27 22.57
C SER A 190 -5.17 -1.05 21.83
N ARG A 191 -5.10 -1.02 20.50
CA ARG A 191 -4.85 -2.14 19.57
C ARG A 191 -3.45 -2.08 18.93
N LEU A 192 -2.59 -1.17 19.37
CA LEU A 192 -1.20 -1.07 18.98
C LEU A 192 -0.32 -1.49 20.14
N GLU A 193 0.77 -2.19 19.85
CA GLU A 193 1.81 -2.52 20.80
C GLU A 193 3.19 -2.52 20.15
N GLY A 194 4.21 -2.27 20.96
CA GLY A 194 5.61 -2.40 20.60
C GLY A 194 6.24 -3.53 21.40
N VAL A 195 6.80 -4.52 20.72
CA VAL A 195 7.65 -5.53 21.30
C VAL A 195 9.09 -5.09 21.10
N GLU A 196 9.80 -4.97 22.21
CA GLU A 196 11.22 -4.65 22.24
C GLU A 196 11.98 -5.90 22.68
N MET A 197 12.95 -6.36 21.88
CA MET A 197 13.73 -7.56 22.17
C MET A 197 15.09 -7.56 21.46
N ASP A 198 15.99 -8.43 21.90
CA ASP A 198 17.25 -8.67 21.21
C ASP A 198 17.10 -9.79 20.16
N ALA A 199 17.41 -9.45 18.92
CA ALA A 199 17.53 -10.40 17.81
C ALA A 199 18.38 -9.76 16.70
N ASP A 200 19.25 -10.56 16.09
CA ASP A 200 20.23 -10.05 15.10
C ASP A 200 19.57 -9.36 13.90
N ILE A 201 18.44 -9.88 13.43
CA ILE A 201 17.70 -9.27 12.33
C ILE A 201 17.20 -7.85 12.69
N LEU A 202 16.81 -7.62 13.95
CA LEU A 202 16.30 -6.33 14.44
C LEU A 202 17.40 -5.26 14.56
N LYS A 203 18.68 -5.65 14.51
CA LYS A 203 19.80 -4.70 14.36
C LYS A 203 19.68 -3.90 13.06
N ASN A 204 19.09 -4.51 12.04
CA ASN A 204 19.03 -3.95 10.69
C ASN A 204 17.62 -3.49 10.27
N ILE A 205 16.55 -4.09 10.80
CA ILE A 205 15.17 -3.78 10.39
C ILE A 205 14.21 -3.67 11.58
N THR A 206 13.01 -3.17 11.33
CA THR A 206 11.84 -3.24 12.22
C THR A 206 10.76 -4.07 11.54
N LEU A 207 10.17 -5.02 12.26
CA LEU A 207 9.07 -5.85 11.73
C LEU A 207 7.74 -5.29 12.23
N VAL A 208 6.69 -5.35 11.41
CA VAL A 208 5.33 -4.97 11.80
C VAL A 208 4.39 -6.10 11.42
N ASP A 209 3.81 -6.75 12.43
CA ASP A 209 2.67 -7.65 12.26
C ASP A 209 1.38 -6.83 12.26
N THR A 210 0.49 -7.12 11.30
CA THR A 210 -0.83 -6.49 11.25
C THR A 210 -1.90 -7.49 11.67
N PRO A 211 -3.04 -7.02 12.21
CA PRO A 211 -4.21 -7.88 12.35
C PRO A 211 -4.54 -8.57 11.03
N GLY A 212 -5.04 -9.81 11.09
CA GLY A 212 -5.57 -10.47 9.90
C GLY A 212 -6.67 -9.63 9.25
N VAL A 213 -6.73 -9.64 7.92
CA VAL A 213 -7.85 -9.04 7.19
C VAL A 213 -9.00 -10.05 7.13
N LEU A 214 -10.20 -9.66 7.59
CA LEU A 214 -11.32 -10.58 7.78
C LEU A 214 -11.99 -10.88 6.43
N SER A 215 -12.62 -12.04 6.35
CA SER A 215 -13.58 -12.37 5.30
C SER A 215 -15.00 -12.05 5.83
N GLY A 216 -15.55 -10.88 5.49
CA GLY A 216 -16.98 -10.58 5.66
C GLY A 216 -17.32 -9.27 6.40
N GLU A 217 -18.42 -8.63 5.99
CA GLU A 217 -18.86 -7.31 6.46
C GLU A 217 -19.18 -7.23 7.96
N LYS A 218 -19.67 -8.33 8.56
CA LYS A 218 -20.14 -8.35 9.96
C LYS A 218 -19.05 -8.10 11.00
N GLN A 219 -17.77 -8.25 10.65
CA GLN A 219 -16.67 -8.00 11.58
C GLN A 219 -15.92 -6.69 11.33
N ASN A 220 -16.18 -6.01 10.20
CA ASN A 220 -15.82 -4.59 10.04
C ASN A 220 -16.51 -3.73 11.12
N ALA A 221 -17.71 -4.14 11.56
CA ALA A 221 -18.42 -3.52 12.67
C ALA A 221 -17.73 -3.65 14.05
N GLY A 222 -16.68 -4.49 14.18
CA GLY A 222 -15.92 -4.65 15.42
C GLY A 222 -14.72 -3.70 15.57
N ARG A 223 -14.27 -3.06 14.48
CA ARG A 223 -13.14 -2.12 14.52
C ARG A 223 -13.66 -0.69 14.74
N ASN A 224 -13.47 -0.18 15.96
CA ASN A 224 -13.84 1.20 16.31
C ASN A 224 -12.74 2.23 15.96
N TYR A 225 -11.96 1.97 14.92
CA TYR A 225 -10.88 2.84 14.43
C TYR A 225 -10.72 2.74 12.92
N ASP A 226 -10.10 3.76 12.32
CA ASP A 226 -9.83 3.83 10.88
C ASP A 226 -8.70 2.88 10.48
N TYR A 227 -9.04 1.63 10.15
CA TYR A 227 -8.08 0.61 9.75
C TYR A 227 -7.37 0.94 8.43
N GLU A 228 -8.10 1.45 7.44
CA GLU A 228 -7.52 1.82 6.13
C GLU A 228 -6.53 2.98 6.27
N GLY A 229 -6.87 4.01 7.06
CA GLY A 229 -5.96 5.11 7.36
C GLY A 229 -4.69 4.66 8.08
N VAL A 230 -4.80 3.73 9.04
CA VAL A 230 -3.63 3.14 9.72
C VAL A 230 -2.78 2.33 8.75
N MET A 231 -3.38 1.47 7.92
CA MET A 231 -2.66 0.68 6.93
C MET A 231 -1.93 1.57 5.92
N LYS A 232 -2.59 2.65 5.46
CA LYS A 232 -1.96 3.66 4.61
C LYS A 232 -0.78 4.34 5.32
N TRP A 233 -0.91 4.68 6.60
CA TRP A 233 0.16 5.29 7.39
C TRP A 233 1.41 4.40 7.47
N PHE A 234 1.21 3.09 7.68
CA PHE A 234 2.31 2.11 7.68
C PHE A 234 2.87 1.91 6.27
N ALA A 235 2.02 1.82 5.25
CA ALA A 235 2.44 1.66 3.86
C ALA A 235 3.33 2.82 3.39
N GLU A 236 3.05 4.06 3.78
CA GLU A 236 3.90 5.22 3.48
C GLU A 236 5.31 5.11 4.10
N ARG A 237 5.45 4.42 5.23
CA ARG A 237 6.71 4.31 6.01
C ARG A 237 7.46 3.01 5.81
N ALA A 238 6.80 1.95 5.35
CA ALA A 238 7.41 0.67 5.08
C ALA A 238 8.46 0.77 3.98
N ASP A 239 9.53 -0.01 4.10
CA ASP A 239 10.56 -0.20 3.07
C ASP A 239 10.31 -1.48 2.27
N LEU A 240 9.56 -2.41 2.85
CA LEU A 240 9.10 -3.65 2.25
C LEU A 240 7.69 -3.97 2.77
N ILE A 241 6.76 -4.29 1.88
CA ILE A 241 5.40 -4.72 2.21
C ILE A 241 5.25 -6.15 1.71
N VAL A 242 5.16 -7.11 2.64
CA VAL A 242 4.97 -8.53 2.31
C VAL A 242 3.51 -8.89 2.45
N ILE A 243 2.86 -9.20 1.32
CA ILE A 243 1.47 -9.66 1.28
C ILE A 243 1.46 -11.19 1.27
N ILE A 244 1.01 -11.79 2.36
CA ILE A 244 1.07 -13.23 2.61
C ILE A 244 -0.28 -13.88 2.25
N PHE A 245 -0.22 -14.91 1.41
CA PHE A 245 -1.33 -15.77 1.03
C PHE A 245 -1.06 -17.21 1.43
N ASP A 246 -2.11 -17.98 1.69
CA ASP A 246 -2.03 -19.41 1.99
C ASP A 246 -2.22 -20.23 0.71
N ALA A 247 -1.26 -21.07 0.34
CA ALA A 247 -1.32 -21.92 -0.85
C ALA A 247 -2.45 -22.97 -0.79
N HIS A 248 -2.86 -23.37 0.41
CA HIS A 248 -3.93 -24.35 0.60
C HIS A 248 -5.31 -23.69 0.57
N LYS A 249 -5.43 -22.43 1.02
CA LYS A 249 -6.70 -21.66 1.11
C LYS A 249 -6.54 -20.26 0.54
N LEU A 250 -6.38 -20.17 -0.78
CA LEU A 250 -6.31 -18.87 -1.44
C LEU A 250 -7.68 -18.18 -1.37
N ASP A 251 -7.77 -17.17 -0.52
CA ASP A 251 -8.94 -16.29 -0.41
C ASP A 251 -8.49 -14.82 -0.46
N ILE A 252 -9.14 -14.05 -1.34
CA ILE A 252 -8.91 -12.62 -1.50
C ILE A 252 -10.25 -11.93 -1.27
N SER A 253 -10.57 -11.75 0.01
CA SER A 253 -11.78 -11.07 0.46
C SER A 253 -11.86 -9.64 -0.06
N ASP A 254 -13.06 -9.06 -0.14
CA ASP A 254 -13.21 -7.67 -0.60
C ASP A 254 -12.51 -6.66 0.30
N GLU A 255 -12.40 -6.95 1.60
CA GLU A 255 -11.61 -6.15 2.54
C GLU A 255 -10.12 -6.24 2.22
N LEU A 256 -9.60 -7.45 1.94
CA LEU A 256 -8.19 -7.60 1.54
C LEU A 256 -7.92 -6.90 0.21
N LYS A 257 -8.85 -6.94 -0.75
CA LYS A 257 -8.73 -6.15 -1.99
C LYS A 257 -8.59 -4.67 -1.66
N ARG A 258 -9.49 -4.07 -0.87
CA ARG A 258 -9.41 -2.66 -0.47
C ARG A 258 -8.05 -2.31 0.14
N VAL A 259 -7.53 -3.15 1.03
CA VAL A 259 -6.21 -2.91 1.65
C VAL A 259 -5.08 -3.03 0.62
N ILE A 260 -5.11 -4.01 -0.28
CA ILE A 260 -4.13 -4.13 -1.38
C ILE A 260 -4.18 -2.90 -2.29
N GLU A 261 -5.37 -2.33 -2.54
CA GLU A 261 -5.48 -1.10 -3.33
C GLU A 261 -4.78 0.10 -2.68
N LEU A 262 -4.74 0.17 -1.35
CA LEU A 262 -3.96 1.18 -0.63
C LEU A 262 -2.45 1.03 -0.86
N MET A 263 -1.99 -0.16 -1.24
CA MET A 263 -0.58 -0.45 -1.53
C MET A 263 -0.19 -0.09 -2.97
N LYS A 264 -1.14 0.22 -3.87
CA LYS A 264 -0.86 0.58 -5.28
C LYS A 264 0.19 1.69 -5.45
N PRO A 265 0.16 2.80 -4.69
CA PRO A 265 1.18 3.86 -4.80
C PRO A 265 2.58 3.42 -4.33
N HIS A 266 2.66 2.23 -3.76
CA HIS A 266 3.81 1.62 -3.13
C HIS A 266 4.16 0.27 -3.77
N SER A 267 3.70 0.01 -5.00
CA SER A 267 3.89 -1.26 -5.69
C SER A 267 5.37 -1.66 -5.84
N ASP A 268 6.27 -0.67 -5.92
CA ASP A 268 7.73 -0.85 -5.99
C ASP A 268 8.31 -1.62 -4.80
N LYS A 269 7.68 -1.48 -3.63
CA LYS A 269 8.08 -2.17 -2.38
C LYS A 269 7.17 -3.31 -1.98
N VAL A 270 6.20 -3.69 -2.81
CA VAL A 270 5.34 -4.85 -2.55
C VAL A 270 6.06 -6.13 -2.98
N ARG A 271 6.03 -7.13 -2.09
CA ARG A 271 6.37 -8.52 -2.37
C ARG A 271 5.22 -9.39 -1.95
N VAL A 272 5.00 -10.48 -2.66
CA VAL A 272 3.95 -11.44 -2.35
C VAL A 272 4.61 -12.69 -1.83
N LEU A 273 4.08 -13.28 -0.77
CA LEU A 273 4.52 -14.56 -0.23
C LEU A 273 3.37 -15.57 -0.30
N LEU A 274 3.50 -16.57 -1.15
CA LEU A 274 2.62 -17.73 -1.19
C LEU A 274 3.14 -18.77 -0.18
N ASN A 275 2.63 -18.68 1.04
CA ASN A 275 3.05 -19.48 2.19
C ASN A 275 2.35 -20.85 2.23
N LYS A 276 2.88 -21.77 3.05
CA LYS A 276 2.39 -23.16 3.21
C LYS A 276 2.36 -23.94 1.89
N ALA A 277 3.27 -23.63 0.97
CA ALA A 277 3.35 -24.26 -0.33
C ALA A 277 3.67 -25.77 -0.27
N ASP A 278 4.22 -26.25 0.85
CA ASP A 278 4.46 -27.68 1.10
C ASP A 278 3.18 -28.49 1.38
N MET A 279 2.04 -27.82 1.56
CA MET A 279 0.73 -28.45 1.81
C MET A 279 0.01 -28.89 0.54
N VAL A 280 0.57 -28.57 -0.63
CA VAL A 280 -0.05 -28.82 -1.95
C VAL A 280 0.96 -29.47 -2.88
N ASP A 281 0.48 -30.29 -3.82
CA ASP A 281 1.34 -30.87 -4.86
C ASP A 281 1.74 -29.83 -5.93
N ALA A 282 2.62 -30.23 -6.85
CA ALA A 282 3.14 -29.32 -7.87
C ALA A 282 2.05 -28.80 -8.83
N GLN A 283 1.06 -29.62 -9.16
CA GLN A 283 -0.02 -29.22 -10.07
C GLN A 283 -0.96 -28.22 -9.39
N GLN A 284 -1.34 -28.49 -8.14
CA GLN A 284 -2.16 -27.60 -7.34
C GLN A 284 -1.43 -26.29 -7.07
N LEU A 285 -0.13 -26.31 -6.77
CA LEU A 285 0.68 -25.12 -6.59
C LEU A 285 0.62 -24.21 -7.83
N MET A 286 0.79 -24.77 -9.04
CA MET A 286 0.70 -24.00 -10.29
C MET A 286 -0.69 -23.40 -10.52
N ARG A 287 -1.76 -24.13 -10.18
CA ARG A 287 -3.14 -23.62 -10.27
C ARG A 287 -3.38 -22.46 -9.29
N VAL A 288 -2.93 -22.61 -8.05
CA VAL A 288 -3.06 -21.58 -7.00
C VAL A 288 -2.25 -20.34 -7.35
N TYR A 289 -1.01 -20.52 -7.83
CA TYR A 289 -0.16 -19.45 -8.31
C TYR A 289 -0.82 -18.67 -9.46
N GLY A 290 -1.34 -19.38 -10.47
CA GLY A 290 -2.06 -18.74 -11.59
C GLY A 290 -3.29 -17.95 -11.14
N ALA A 291 -4.09 -18.51 -10.21
CA ALA A 291 -5.26 -17.84 -9.65
C ALA A 291 -4.89 -16.58 -8.83
N LEU A 292 -3.80 -16.65 -8.06
CA LEU A 292 -3.25 -15.54 -7.30
C LEU A 292 -2.82 -14.41 -8.24
N MET A 293 -2.02 -14.71 -9.26
CA MET A 293 -1.52 -13.72 -10.22
C MET A 293 -2.64 -13.06 -11.00
N TRP A 294 -3.64 -13.84 -11.45
CA TRP A 294 -4.82 -13.32 -12.10
C TRP A 294 -5.58 -12.33 -11.22
N SER A 295 -5.74 -12.66 -9.94
CA SER A 295 -6.46 -11.82 -8.99
C SER A 295 -5.68 -10.56 -8.63
N LEU A 296 -4.37 -10.67 -8.39
CA LEU A 296 -3.50 -9.52 -8.14
C LEU A 296 -3.44 -8.59 -9.35
N GLY A 297 -3.41 -9.10 -10.57
CA GLY A 297 -3.44 -8.29 -11.79
C GLY A 297 -4.71 -7.42 -11.89
N LYS A 298 -5.87 -7.96 -11.48
CA LYS A 298 -7.13 -7.22 -11.42
C LYS A 298 -7.17 -6.16 -10.32
N VAL A 299 -6.52 -6.41 -9.19
CA VAL A 299 -6.54 -5.51 -8.05
C VAL A 299 -5.48 -4.43 -8.21
N MET A 300 -4.20 -4.78 -8.41
CA MET A 300 -3.08 -3.85 -8.44
C MET A 300 -3.13 -2.89 -9.65
N LEU A 301 -3.63 -3.35 -10.80
CA LEU A 301 -3.77 -2.54 -12.03
C LEU A 301 -2.48 -1.80 -12.44
N THR A 302 -1.32 -2.42 -12.19
CA THR A 302 -0.03 -1.92 -12.65
C THR A 302 0.49 -2.82 -13.78
N PRO A 303 1.20 -2.27 -14.77
CA PRO A 303 1.85 -3.08 -15.79
C PRO A 303 2.99 -3.96 -15.23
N GLU A 304 3.53 -3.59 -14.06
CA GLU A 304 4.60 -4.31 -13.39
C GLU A 304 4.04 -5.46 -12.54
N VAL A 305 4.63 -6.63 -12.71
CA VAL A 305 4.23 -7.84 -12.02
C VAL A 305 4.96 -7.91 -10.67
N CYS A 306 4.21 -8.08 -9.57
CA CYS A 306 4.80 -8.24 -8.24
C CYS A 306 5.61 -9.55 -8.16
N ARG A 307 6.81 -9.51 -7.57
CA ARG A 307 7.58 -10.72 -7.24
C ARG A 307 6.83 -11.53 -6.18
N VAL A 308 6.53 -12.79 -6.52
CA VAL A 308 5.91 -13.77 -5.62
C VAL A 308 6.95 -14.75 -5.15
N TYR A 309 7.19 -14.85 -3.85
CA TYR A 309 7.98 -15.90 -3.22
C TYR A 309 7.10 -17.08 -2.87
N ILE A 310 7.58 -18.30 -3.12
CA ILE A 310 6.85 -19.53 -2.79
C ILE A 310 7.60 -20.26 -1.68
N GLY A 311 6.93 -20.55 -0.55
CA GLY A 311 7.62 -21.19 0.56
C GLY A 311 6.72 -21.72 1.66
N SER A 312 7.36 -22.31 2.67
CA SER A 312 6.75 -22.67 3.93
C SER A 312 7.66 -22.25 5.07
N PHE A 313 7.24 -21.24 5.81
CA PHE A 313 8.07 -20.54 6.80
C PHE A 313 7.69 -20.97 8.21
N TRP A 314 8.04 -22.22 8.52
CA TRP A 314 7.83 -22.87 9.80
C TRP A 314 9.00 -23.80 10.14
N GLU A 315 9.11 -24.20 11.41
CA GLU A 315 10.22 -25.03 11.92
C GLU A 315 10.02 -26.54 11.68
N HIS A 316 8.87 -26.97 11.14
CA HIS A 316 8.57 -28.38 10.90
C HIS A 316 9.09 -28.87 9.55
N GLU A 317 9.26 -30.20 9.42
CA GLU A 317 9.59 -30.81 8.14
C GLU A 317 8.52 -30.51 7.08
N LEU A 318 8.98 -30.31 5.84
CA LEU A 318 8.10 -30.12 4.68
C LEU A 318 7.23 -31.36 4.48
N LYS A 319 5.92 -31.17 4.34
CA LYS A 319 5.01 -32.28 4.06
C LYS A 319 5.20 -32.85 2.66
N CYS A 320 5.35 -31.99 1.67
CA CYS A 320 5.70 -32.36 0.30
C CYS A 320 7.16 -31.98 0.02
N LYS A 321 8.02 -32.98 -0.22
CA LYS A 321 9.44 -32.77 -0.55
C LYS A 321 9.70 -32.65 -2.06
N GLU A 322 8.70 -32.87 -2.90
CA GLU A 322 8.84 -32.80 -4.37
C GLU A 322 9.36 -31.44 -4.85
N GLN A 323 8.97 -30.35 -4.19
CA GLN A 323 9.35 -28.98 -4.53
C GLN A 323 10.40 -28.40 -3.57
N GLU A 324 11.06 -29.20 -2.73
CA GLU A 324 11.97 -28.73 -1.69
C GLU A 324 13.05 -27.78 -2.24
N ALA A 325 13.66 -28.13 -3.38
CA ALA A 325 14.67 -27.30 -4.04
C ALA A 325 14.12 -25.91 -4.42
N LEU A 326 12.90 -25.84 -4.95
CA LEU A 326 12.23 -24.58 -5.28
C LEU A 326 11.95 -23.76 -4.02
N LEU A 327 11.37 -24.37 -2.98
CA LEU A 327 11.04 -23.67 -1.74
C LEU A 327 12.29 -23.12 -1.04
N MET A 328 13.39 -23.87 -1.06
CA MET A 328 14.68 -23.41 -0.50
C MET A 328 15.28 -22.26 -1.30
N SER A 329 15.23 -22.33 -2.64
CA SER A 329 15.70 -21.23 -3.51
C SER A 329 14.90 -19.95 -3.29
N GLU A 330 13.57 -20.05 -3.30
CA GLU A 330 12.66 -18.91 -3.10
C GLU A 330 12.78 -18.30 -1.70
N LYS A 331 13.01 -19.13 -0.68
CA LYS A 331 13.32 -18.68 0.67
C LYS A 331 14.63 -17.89 0.71
N ALA A 332 15.68 -18.38 0.06
CA ALA A 332 16.96 -17.68 0.00
C ALA A 332 16.83 -16.31 -0.69
N ASP A 333 16.07 -16.25 -1.80
CA ASP A 333 15.80 -14.98 -2.49
C ASP A 333 15.05 -13.98 -1.60
N LEU A 334 14.02 -14.41 -0.86
CA LEU A 334 13.29 -13.54 0.06
C LEU A 334 14.20 -13.02 1.18
N PHE A 335 15.06 -13.87 1.73
CA PHE A 335 16.00 -13.49 2.78
C PHE A 335 17.04 -12.50 2.28
N ASN A 336 17.53 -12.67 1.04
CA ASN A 336 18.42 -11.70 0.41
C ASN A 336 17.74 -10.35 0.17
N ASP A 337 16.46 -10.33 -0.26
CA ASP A 337 15.70 -9.07 -0.43
C ASP A 337 15.54 -8.34 0.92
N ILE A 338 15.26 -9.08 2.01
CA ILE A 338 15.18 -8.51 3.37
C ILE A 338 16.56 -8.02 3.87
N ALA A 339 17.63 -8.79 3.63
CA ALA A 339 18.97 -8.47 4.09
C ALA A 339 19.56 -7.22 3.42
N THR A 340 19.14 -6.92 2.18
CA THR A 340 19.61 -5.75 1.42
C THR A 340 18.83 -4.47 1.73
N LEU A 341 17.72 -4.52 2.47
CA LEU A 341 16.92 -3.33 2.81
C LEU A 341 17.74 -2.19 3.45
N PRO A 342 18.68 -2.42 4.40
CA PRO A 342 19.48 -1.35 5.00
C PRO A 342 20.44 -0.67 4.01
N GLN A 343 20.88 -1.37 2.98
CA GLN A 343 21.72 -0.81 1.92
C GLN A 343 20.87 0.11 1.02
N ASN A 344 19.65 -0.32 0.71
CA ASN A 344 18.71 0.42 -0.14
C ASN A 344 17.96 1.54 0.58
N ALA A 345 18.01 1.59 1.92
CA ALA A 345 17.28 2.53 2.76
C ALA A 345 17.51 4.00 2.37
N VAL A 346 18.75 4.35 1.99
CA VAL A 346 19.10 5.72 1.60
C VAL A 346 18.35 6.15 0.35
N MET A 347 18.45 5.38 -0.74
CA MET A 347 17.74 5.69 -1.98
C MET A 347 16.23 5.69 -1.77
N ARG A 348 15.70 4.78 -0.94
CA ARG A 348 14.27 4.76 -0.58
C ARG A 348 13.85 6.03 0.16
N ARG A 349 14.60 6.47 1.17
CA ARG A 349 14.31 7.72 1.90
C ARG A 349 14.34 8.93 0.97
N ILE A 350 15.28 8.98 0.02
CA ILE A 350 15.31 10.02 -1.01
C ILE A 350 14.04 9.96 -1.85
N ASN A 351 13.69 8.79 -2.40
CA ASN A 351 12.52 8.59 -3.26
C ASN A 351 11.20 8.94 -2.55
N GLU A 352 11.04 8.55 -1.28
CA GLU A 352 9.84 8.89 -0.51
C GLU A 352 9.75 10.40 -0.20
N LEU A 353 10.89 11.06 0.06
CA LEU A 353 10.92 12.52 0.17
C LEU A 353 10.54 13.20 -1.15
N VAL A 354 10.93 12.61 -2.29
CA VAL A 354 10.52 13.07 -3.63
C VAL A 354 9.03 12.94 -3.85
N LYS A 355 8.48 11.74 -3.65
CA LYS A 355 7.05 11.46 -3.79
C LYS A 355 6.23 12.42 -2.91
N ARG A 356 6.66 12.61 -1.66
CA ARG A 356 6.00 13.54 -0.72
C ARG A 356 6.06 14.99 -1.19
N ALA A 357 7.22 15.50 -1.60
CA ALA A 357 7.32 16.90 -2.06
C ALA A 357 6.46 17.18 -3.30
N ARG A 358 6.40 16.23 -4.26
CA ARG A 358 5.51 16.35 -5.43
C ARG A 358 4.04 16.37 -5.02
N SER A 359 3.64 15.47 -4.13
CA SER A 359 2.28 15.43 -3.57
C SER A 359 1.92 16.75 -2.87
N VAL A 360 2.82 17.29 -2.03
CA VAL A 360 2.63 18.57 -1.34
C VAL A 360 2.52 19.74 -2.31
N LYS A 361 3.32 19.75 -3.38
CA LYS A 361 3.26 20.76 -4.45
C LYS A 361 1.87 20.78 -5.09
N VAL A 362 1.41 19.62 -5.55
CA VAL A 362 0.12 19.47 -6.22
C VAL A 362 -1.02 19.85 -5.28
N HIS A 363 -0.99 19.36 -4.04
CA HIS A 363 -1.95 19.74 -3.00
C HIS A 363 -2.02 21.25 -2.79
N ALA A 364 -0.88 21.91 -2.61
CA ALA A 364 -0.82 23.35 -2.40
C ALA A 364 -1.42 24.13 -3.59
N TYR A 365 -1.20 23.66 -4.83
CA TYR A 365 -1.82 24.25 -6.02
C TYR A 365 -3.33 23.99 -6.11
N ILE A 366 -3.81 22.80 -5.75
CA ILE A 366 -5.25 22.48 -5.69
C ILE A 366 -5.94 23.44 -4.71
N ILE A 367 -5.40 23.56 -3.48
CA ILE A 367 -5.94 24.48 -2.47
C ILE A 367 -5.88 25.92 -2.97
N HIS A 368 -4.75 26.34 -3.56
CA HIS A 368 -4.62 27.68 -4.15
C HIS A 368 -5.66 27.97 -5.23
N TYR A 369 -5.88 27.01 -6.13
CA TYR A 369 -6.83 27.09 -7.22
C TYR A 369 -8.27 27.23 -6.68
N LEU A 370 -8.70 26.31 -5.83
CA LEU A 370 -10.03 26.33 -5.24
C LEU A 370 -10.28 27.61 -4.46
N ARG A 371 -9.31 28.04 -3.66
CA ARG A 371 -9.34 29.29 -2.89
C ARG A 371 -9.46 30.54 -3.80
N LYS A 372 -8.90 30.52 -5.01
CA LYS A 372 -9.02 31.63 -5.99
C LYS A 372 -10.39 31.70 -6.65
N GLN A 373 -11.13 30.60 -6.69
CA GLN A 373 -12.48 30.55 -7.25
C GLN A 373 -13.56 31.04 -6.26
N MET A 374 -13.18 31.30 -5.00
CA MET A 374 -14.10 31.75 -3.96
C MET A 374 -14.43 33.25 -4.10
N PRO A 375 -15.69 33.67 -3.94
CA PRO A 375 -16.08 35.07 -4.00
C PRO A 375 -15.64 35.83 -2.75
N TYR A 376 -15.39 37.14 -2.89
CA TYR A 376 -14.89 37.98 -1.80
C TYR A 376 -15.91 38.21 -0.68
N THR A 377 -17.20 38.29 -0.97
CA THR A 377 -18.23 38.73 0.01
C THR A 377 -19.40 37.75 0.11
N TRP A 378 -20.23 37.66 -0.93
CA TRP A 378 -21.48 36.88 -0.89
C TRP A 378 -21.37 35.52 -1.59
N GLY A 379 -22.17 34.53 -1.17
CA GLY A 379 -22.32 33.25 -1.86
C GLY A 379 -21.17 32.24 -1.69
N ARG A 380 -20.28 32.44 -0.71
CA ARG A 380 -19.13 31.54 -0.45
C ARG A 380 -19.52 30.09 -0.26
N LYS A 381 -20.50 29.82 0.63
CA LYS A 381 -20.98 28.44 0.90
C LYS A 381 -21.49 27.75 -0.37
N GLU A 382 -22.30 28.46 -1.15
CA GLU A 382 -22.87 27.92 -2.38
C GLU A 382 -21.80 27.67 -3.45
N LYS A 383 -20.84 28.60 -3.61
CA LYS A 383 -19.71 28.40 -4.53
C LYS A 383 -18.82 27.23 -4.09
N GLN A 384 -18.50 27.12 -2.81
CA GLN A 384 -17.72 26.00 -2.27
C GLN A 384 -18.40 24.67 -2.54
N ARG A 385 -19.70 24.54 -2.26
CA ARG A 385 -20.47 23.32 -2.58
C ARG A 385 -20.35 22.96 -4.06
N LYS A 386 -20.56 23.93 -4.96
CA LYS A 386 -20.41 23.73 -6.42
C LYS A 386 -19.01 23.27 -6.84
N LEU A 387 -17.96 23.80 -6.21
CA LEU A 387 -16.58 23.40 -6.48
C LEU A 387 -16.32 21.95 -6.03
N ILE A 388 -16.82 21.57 -4.84
CA ILE A 388 -16.68 20.22 -4.29
C ILE A 388 -17.50 19.20 -5.11
N ASP A 389 -18.69 19.57 -5.58
CA ASP A 389 -19.54 18.71 -6.40
C ASP A 389 -18.93 18.41 -7.77
N ARG A 390 -18.16 19.36 -8.32
CA ARG A 390 -17.51 19.25 -9.63
C ARG A 390 -15.99 19.05 -9.52
N LEU A 391 -15.51 18.52 -8.38
CA LEU A 391 -14.10 18.45 -8.04
C LEU A 391 -13.23 17.79 -9.12
N GLU A 392 -13.75 16.76 -9.79
CA GLU A 392 -13.05 16.08 -10.89
C GLU A 392 -12.69 17.05 -12.03
N ARG A 393 -13.66 17.89 -12.43
CA ARG A 393 -13.44 18.91 -13.45
C ARG A 393 -12.47 19.98 -12.95
N GLU A 394 -12.61 20.37 -11.68
CA GLU A 394 -11.70 21.35 -11.07
C GLU A 394 -10.25 20.83 -10.99
N PHE A 395 -10.04 19.53 -10.75
CA PHE A 395 -8.72 18.89 -10.81
C PHE A 395 -8.13 18.98 -12.21
N VAL A 396 -8.90 18.65 -13.25
CA VAL A 396 -8.44 18.76 -14.66
C VAL A 396 -8.08 20.20 -15.01
N MET A 397 -8.89 21.17 -14.60
CA MET A 397 -8.64 22.59 -14.84
C MET A 397 -7.42 23.10 -14.08
N CYS A 398 -7.25 22.67 -12.82
CA CYS A 398 -6.06 22.98 -12.02
C CYS A 398 -4.79 22.40 -12.66
N ALA A 399 -4.83 21.14 -13.10
CA ALA A 399 -3.71 20.46 -13.75
C ALA A 399 -3.27 21.20 -15.01
N ARG A 400 -4.22 21.59 -15.87
CA ARG A 400 -3.94 22.36 -17.09
C ARG A 400 -3.39 23.75 -16.78
N ARG A 401 -3.96 24.45 -15.79
CA ARG A 401 -3.59 25.83 -15.47
C ARG A 401 -2.18 25.98 -14.92
N TYR A 402 -1.71 24.99 -14.17
CA TYR A 402 -0.40 25.02 -13.50
C TYR A 402 0.56 23.94 -14.02
N GLU A 403 0.23 23.30 -15.14
CA GLU A 403 1.04 22.27 -15.81
C GLU A 403 1.46 21.14 -14.86
N LEU A 404 0.51 20.66 -14.06
CA LEU A 404 0.78 19.63 -13.06
C LEU A 404 0.55 18.23 -13.63
N PRO A 405 1.44 17.26 -13.33
CA PRO A 405 1.25 15.87 -13.72
C PRO A 405 -0.02 15.30 -13.09
N LYS A 406 -0.88 14.68 -13.90
CA LYS A 406 -2.13 14.07 -13.42
C LYS A 406 -1.88 12.92 -12.44
N GLY A 407 -0.77 12.20 -12.60
CA GLY A 407 -0.40 11.08 -11.72
C GLY A 407 -0.09 11.49 -10.27
N ASP A 408 0.24 12.76 -10.04
CA ASP A 408 0.53 13.29 -8.71
C ASP A 408 -0.73 13.82 -7.98
N PHE A 409 -1.90 13.77 -8.64
CA PHE A 409 -3.17 14.18 -8.02
C PHE A 409 -3.68 13.12 -7.04
N PRO A 410 -4.30 13.55 -5.93
CA PRO A 410 -4.79 12.61 -4.94
C PRO A 410 -6.07 11.90 -5.38
N ASN A 411 -6.42 10.84 -4.66
CA ASN A 411 -7.71 10.17 -4.83
C ASN A 411 -8.86 11.16 -4.65
N LEU A 412 -9.71 11.23 -5.68
CA LEU A 412 -10.81 12.20 -5.76
C LEU A 412 -11.78 12.06 -4.58
N GLY A 413 -12.17 10.83 -4.23
CA GLY A 413 -13.15 10.54 -3.19
C GLY A 413 -12.65 10.97 -1.81
N ALA A 414 -11.45 10.52 -1.43
CA ALA A 414 -10.83 10.88 -0.16
C ALA A 414 -10.62 12.40 -0.04
N PHE A 415 -10.14 13.04 -1.11
CA PHE A 415 -9.95 14.50 -1.12
C PHE A 415 -11.28 15.26 -0.99
N LYS A 416 -12.33 14.78 -1.65
CA LYS A 416 -13.69 15.36 -1.56
C LYS A 416 -14.21 15.30 -0.13
N GLN A 417 -14.04 14.17 0.57
CA GLN A 417 -14.44 14.04 1.97
C GLN A 417 -13.69 15.01 2.88
N ALA A 418 -12.37 15.07 2.77
CA ALA A 418 -11.56 16.02 3.53
C ALA A 418 -11.95 17.49 3.25
N LEU A 419 -12.34 17.84 2.01
CA LEU A 419 -12.85 19.18 1.67
C LEU A 419 -14.20 19.49 2.32
N LEU A 420 -15.08 18.51 2.51
CA LEU A 420 -16.41 18.71 3.13
C LEU A 420 -16.29 19.10 4.61
N GLU A 421 -15.20 18.69 5.28
CA GLU A 421 -14.88 19.08 6.66
C GLU A 421 -14.36 20.52 6.76
N VAL A 422 -13.94 21.13 5.64
CA VAL A 422 -13.46 22.51 5.62
C VAL A 422 -14.63 23.49 5.66
N LYS A 423 -14.72 24.26 6.75
CA LYS A 423 -15.80 25.27 6.93
C LYS A 423 -15.82 26.37 5.85
N ASP A 424 -14.67 26.90 5.46
CA ASP A 424 -14.55 27.97 4.45
C ASP A 424 -13.23 27.86 3.68
N LEU A 425 -13.29 27.57 2.38
CA LEU A 425 -12.11 27.50 1.50
C LEU A 425 -11.37 28.83 1.39
N SER A 426 -12.02 29.98 1.60
CA SER A 426 -11.36 31.28 1.54
C SER A 426 -10.42 31.53 2.73
N SER A 427 -10.56 30.75 3.82
CA SER A 427 -9.71 30.80 5.00
C SER A 427 -8.30 30.23 4.78
N PHE A 428 -8.08 29.48 3.70
CA PHE A 428 -6.75 28.99 3.37
C PHE A 428 -5.78 30.13 3.07
N GLN A 429 -4.53 29.94 3.49
CA GLN A 429 -3.45 30.87 3.20
C GLN A 429 -3.22 30.98 1.69
N LYS A 430 -2.82 32.16 1.23
CA LYS A 430 -2.40 32.32 -0.17
C LYS A 430 -1.11 31.52 -0.38
N LEU A 431 -0.99 30.91 -1.56
CA LEU A 431 0.21 30.17 -1.93
C LEU A 431 1.42 31.09 -1.96
N ASP A 432 2.43 30.78 -1.15
CA ASP A 432 3.73 31.43 -1.24
C ASP A 432 4.55 30.80 -2.38
N LYS A 433 4.68 31.54 -3.48
CA LYS A 433 5.47 31.11 -4.65
C LYS A 433 6.95 30.93 -4.32
N ARG A 434 7.48 31.61 -3.28
CA ARG A 434 8.86 31.43 -2.84
C ARG A 434 9.05 30.06 -2.22
N MET A 435 8.12 29.60 -1.37
CA MET A 435 8.16 28.25 -0.80
C MET A 435 8.12 27.17 -1.87
N VAL A 436 7.28 27.33 -2.90
CA VAL A 436 7.24 26.38 -4.03
C VAL A 436 8.57 26.35 -4.79
N LYS A 437 9.16 27.52 -5.08
CA LYS A 437 10.47 27.60 -5.74
C LYS A 437 11.58 26.95 -4.91
N GLU A 438 11.59 27.17 -3.60
CA GLU A 438 12.57 26.52 -2.72
C GLU A 438 12.38 25.01 -2.64
N MET A 439 11.14 24.52 -2.68
CA MET A 439 10.87 23.08 -2.73
C MET A 439 11.30 22.45 -4.06
N ASP A 440 11.15 23.16 -5.19
CA ASP A 440 11.62 22.68 -6.51
C ASP A 440 13.16 22.52 -6.59
N LYS A 441 13.90 23.25 -5.74
CA LYS A 441 15.36 23.08 -5.59
C LYS A 441 15.76 21.78 -4.90
N VAL A 442 14.86 21.16 -4.11
CA VAL A 442 15.18 19.94 -3.33
C VAL A 442 15.73 18.85 -4.24
N PHE A 443 15.12 18.66 -5.41
CA PHE A 443 15.51 17.62 -6.36
C PHE A 443 16.59 18.05 -7.34
N SER A 444 16.47 19.28 -7.83
CA SER A 444 17.34 19.77 -8.92
C SER A 444 18.73 20.18 -8.43
N VAL A 445 18.87 20.52 -7.14
CA VAL A 445 20.10 21.10 -6.58
C VAL A 445 20.47 20.41 -5.27
N ASP A 446 19.56 20.40 -4.29
CA ASP A 446 19.94 20.05 -2.91
C ASP A 446 20.32 18.57 -2.74
N ILE A 447 19.55 17.63 -3.34
CA ILE A 447 19.85 16.20 -3.29
C ILE A 447 21.18 15.87 -4.01
N PRO A 448 21.43 16.32 -5.25
CA PRO A 448 22.73 16.12 -5.90
C PRO A 448 23.91 16.64 -5.07
N GLU A 449 23.81 17.84 -4.49
CA GLU A 449 24.85 18.40 -3.62
C GLU A 449 25.03 17.58 -2.33
N LEU A 450 23.95 17.08 -1.74
CA LEU A 450 24.01 16.25 -0.55
C LEU A 450 24.73 14.94 -0.84
N LEU A 451 24.39 14.28 -1.95
CA LEU A 451 25.07 13.06 -2.37
C LEU A 451 26.55 13.34 -2.59
N GLN A 452 26.92 14.43 -3.29
CA GLN A 452 28.32 14.79 -3.48
C GLN A 452 29.07 14.98 -2.15
N LYS A 453 28.47 15.66 -1.17
CA LYS A 453 29.06 15.86 0.17
C LYS A 453 29.16 14.59 1.00
N ALA A 454 28.24 13.65 0.79
CA ALA A 454 28.22 12.39 1.52
C ALA A 454 29.16 11.34 0.93
N ARG A 455 29.74 11.56 -0.27
CA ARG A 455 30.76 10.65 -0.81
C ARG A 455 31.95 10.60 0.14
N MET A 456 32.20 9.42 0.69
CA MET A 456 33.42 9.16 1.43
C MET A 456 34.57 9.27 0.43
N THR A 457 35.55 10.13 0.73
CA THR A 457 36.78 10.20 -0.07
C THR A 457 37.64 9.01 0.37
N PRO A 458 38.24 8.24 -0.57
CA PRO A 458 39.03 7.05 -0.23
C PRO A 458 40.23 7.35 0.67
#